data_AF-A0A7V4ATC1-F1
#
_entry.id   AF-A0A7V4ATC1-F1
#
_cell.length_a   1.000
_cell.length_b   1.000
_cell.length_c   1.000
_cell.angle_alpha   90.00
_cell.angle_beta   90.00
_cell.angle_gamma   90.00
#
_symmetry.space_group_name_H-M   'P 1'
#
loop_
_entity.id
_entity.type
_entity.pdbx_description
1 polymer ?
#
loop_
_entity_poly.entity_id
_entity_poly.type
_entity_poly.pdbx_seq_one_letter_code
_entity_poly.pdbx_strand_id
1 'polypeptide(L)'
;MFPADFVEIIRPGRLSYPDGLTLQEELVRGVQSGLRPEALVLLEHDPVITLGRGWRPEHLLCDTGELAARGIELHESARGGDVTYHGPGQIVGYPVLDLNRRGRDLHAYIRMLEETLIQTVQALGIKAIRRSGMTGVWVPADGKGPSRKIAAIGVRVQRWVTSHGFALNLDVDLETFRLIVPCG
;
A
#
# COMPACT_ATOMS: atom_id res chain seq x y z
N MET A 1 -2.63 -18.68 -12.31
CA MET A 1 -1.32 -18.48 -11.65
C MET A 1 -0.71 -17.22 -12.23
N PHE A 2 -0.35 -16.23 -11.41
CA PHE A 2 0.38 -15.04 -11.86
C PHE A 2 1.81 -15.51 -12.26
N PRO A 3 2.26 -15.29 -13.51
CA PRO A 3 3.55 -15.84 -13.96
C PRO A 3 4.71 -15.22 -13.17
N ALA A 4 5.67 -16.07 -12.77
CA ALA A 4 6.91 -15.68 -12.10
C ALA A 4 7.89 -15.14 -13.15
N ASP A 5 7.78 -13.85 -13.43
CA ASP A 5 8.74 -13.11 -14.25
C ASP A 5 9.83 -12.51 -13.34
N PHE A 6 11.00 -12.22 -13.91
CA PHE A 6 12.04 -11.47 -13.20
C PHE A 6 11.52 -10.08 -12.81
N VAL A 7 11.60 -9.76 -11.52
CA VAL A 7 11.24 -8.46 -10.95
C VAL A 7 12.44 -7.93 -10.17
N GLU A 8 12.88 -6.73 -10.52
CA GLU A 8 13.96 -6.04 -9.79
C GLU A 8 13.48 -5.64 -8.40
N ILE A 9 14.28 -5.89 -7.36
CA ILE A 9 13.96 -5.47 -5.99
C ILE A 9 14.74 -4.20 -5.66
N ILE A 10 14.03 -3.11 -5.37
CA ILE A 10 14.60 -1.80 -5.05
C ILE A 10 14.30 -1.47 -3.59
N ARG A 11 15.32 -1.08 -2.81
CA ARG A 11 15.20 -0.81 -1.37
C ARG A 11 15.86 0.53 -1.02
N PRO A 12 15.19 1.67 -1.25
CA PRO A 12 15.77 2.98 -1.00
C PRO A 12 15.84 3.34 0.49
N GLY A 13 15.28 2.52 1.38
CA GLY A 13 15.18 2.83 2.81
C GLY A 13 13.95 3.68 3.08
N ARG A 14 14.15 4.81 3.77
CA ARG A 14 13.08 5.77 4.08
C ARG A 14 13.08 6.93 3.10
N LEU A 15 11.91 7.30 2.59
CA LEU A 15 11.73 8.42 1.68
C LEU A 15 10.56 9.30 2.12
N SER A 16 10.61 10.58 1.76
CA SER A 16 9.42 11.42 1.76
C SER A 16 8.37 10.83 0.81
N TYR A 17 7.09 11.13 1.04
CA TYR A 17 6.03 10.66 0.15
C TYR A 17 6.19 11.18 -1.30
N PRO A 18 6.53 12.47 -1.53
CA PRO A 18 6.81 12.99 -2.88
C PRO A 18 7.98 12.30 -3.60
N ASP A 19 9.08 11.97 -2.90
CA ASP A 19 10.20 11.27 -3.52
C ASP A 19 9.81 9.84 -3.93
N GLY A 20 9.01 9.17 -3.10
CA GLY A 20 8.44 7.86 -3.43
C GLY A 20 7.47 7.91 -4.62
N LEU A 21 6.72 9.01 -4.80
CA LEU A 21 5.90 9.21 -6.00
C LEU A 21 6.77 9.40 -7.24
N THR A 22 7.81 10.24 -7.16
CA THR A 22 8.74 10.49 -8.26
C THR A 22 9.40 9.19 -8.72
N LEU A 23 9.90 8.37 -7.79
CA LEU A 23 10.47 7.06 -8.08
C LEU A 23 9.47 6.14 -8.81
N GLN A 24 8.22 6.10 -8.35
CA GLN A 24 7.19 5.30 -9.00
C GLN A 24 6.89 5.79 -10.42
N GLU A 25 6.81 7.10 -10.64
CA GLU A 25 6.54 7.66 -11.97
C GLU A 25 7.66 7.36 -12.96
N GLU A 26 8.92 7.41 -12.53
CA GLU A 26 10.07 7.02 -13.34
C GLU A 26 10.04 5.53 -13.70
N LEU A 27 9.77 4.67 -12.71
CA LEU A 27 9.64 3.23 -12.91
C LEU A 27 8.50 2.89 -13.87
N VAL A 28 7.32 3.49 -13.67
CA VAL A 28 6.16 3.29 -14.53
C VAL A 28 6.48 3.70 -15.97
N ARG A 29 7.11 4.86 -16.18
CA ARG A 29 7.53 5.32 -17.51
C ARG A 29 8.53 4.36 -18.16
N GLY A 30 9.51 3.88 -17.39
CA GLY A 30 10.50 2.91 -17.86
C GLY A 30 9.88 1.58 -18.28
N VAL A 31 8.98 1.03 -17.46
CA VAL A 31 8.27 -0.23 -17.75
C VAL A 31 7.34 -0.06 -18.95
N GLN A 32 6.57 1.03 -19.02
CA GLN A 32 5.66 1.31 -20.15
C GLN A 32 6.38 1.45 -21.49
N SER A 33 7.63 1.92 -21.49
CA SER A 33 8.45 2.09 -22.69
C SER A 33 9.29 0.85 -23.03
N GLY A 34 9.30 -0.17 -22.17
CA GLY A 34 10.16 -1.36 -22.31
C GLY A 34 11.65 -1.06 -22.09
N LEU A 35 12.00 0.11 -21.55
CA LEU A 35 13.38 0.53 -21.29
C LEU A 35 13.88 0.09 -19.91
N ARG A 36 13.00 -0.39 -19.04
CA ARG A 36 13.30 -0.89 -17.70
C ARG A 36 12.55 -2.21 -17.44
N PRO A 37 13.13 -3.13 -16.64
CA PRO A 37 12.39 -4.28 -16.14
C PRO A 37 11.30 -3.84 -15.14
N GLU A 38 10.37 -4.76 -14.87
CA GLU A 38 9.40 -4.63 -13.78
C GLU A 38 10.12 -4.61 -12.43
N ALA A 39 9.55 -3.91 -11.44
CA ALA A 39 10.20 -3.73 -10.14
C ALA A 39 9.23 -3.90 -8.98
N LEU A 40 9.77 -4.31 -7.83
CA LEU A 40 9.15 -4.20 -6.51
C LEU A 40 10.00 -3.26 -5.68
N VAL A 41 9.46 -2.08 -5.40
CA VAL A 41 10.07 -1.15 -4.43
C VAL A 41 9.59 -1.51 -3.04
N LEU A 42 10.50 -1.62 -2.07
CA LEU A 42 10.20 -1.78 -0.65
C LEU A 42 10.85 -0.64 0.14
N LEU A 43 10.05 0.15 0.83
CA LEU A 43 10.50 1.35 1.53
C LEU A 43 9.67 1.62 2.79
N GLU A 44 10.10 2.61 3.56
CA GLU A 44 9.30 3.29 4.57
C GLU A 44 9.05 4.73 4.12
N HIS A 45 7.97 5.34 4.61
CA HIS A 45 7.73 6.76 4.45
C HIS A 45 7.97 7.53 5.74
N ASP A 46 8.37 8.80 5.61
CA ASP A 46 8.14 9.78 6.66
C ASP A 46 6.62 9.85 6.98
N PRO A 47 6.22 10.26 8.20
CA PRO A 47 4.82 10.28 8.61
C PRO A 47 3.93 11.06 7.62
N VAL A 48 2.96 10.37 7.02
CA VAL A 48 2.07 10.94 6.01
C VAL A 48 0.69 10.30 6.05
N ILE A 49 -0.35 11.11 5.91
CA ILE A 49 -1.69 10.67 5.57
C ILE A 49 -1.92 10.88 4.08
N THR A 50 -2.41 9.84 3.40
CA THR A 50 -2.73 9.92 1.97
C THR A 50 -4.21 9.73 1.73
N LEU A 51 -4.79 10.58 0.90
CA LEU A 51 -6.20 10.58 0.51
C LEU A 51 -6.34 9.92 -0.86
N GLY A 52 -6.79 8.66 -0.91
CA GLY A 52 -7.02 7.93 -2.16
C GLY A 52 -8.28 8.40 -2.90
N ARG A 53 -8.52 7.95 -4.12
CA ARG A 53 -9.65 8.42 -4.96
C ARG A 53 -11.05 8.25 -4.35
N GLY A 54 -11.23 7.31 -3.42
CA GLY A 54 -12.50 7.05 -2.75
C GLY A 54 -12.65 7.76 -1.41
N TRP A 55 -11.75 8.69 -1.07
CA TRP A 55 -11.73 9.34 0.23
C TRP A 55 -12.97 10.20 0.48
N ARG A 56 -13.31 10.36 1.77
CA ARG A 56 -14.42 11.20 2.22
C ARG A 56 -13.96 12.18 3.30
N PRO A 57 -14.44 13.43 3.32
CA PRO A 57 -14.10 14.41 4.36
C PRO A 57 -14.31 13.89 5.78
N GLU A 58 -15.40 13.15 6.01
CA GLU A 58 -15.74 12.60 7.32
C GLU A 58 -14.74 11.54 7.85
N HIS A 59 -13.84 11.04 7.00
CA HIS A 59 -12.85 10.05 7.37
C HIS A 59 -11.51 10.64 7.80
N LEU A 60 -11.33 11.96 7.69
CA LEU A 60 -10.22 12.68 8.28
C LEU A 60 -10.73 13.34 9.58
N LEU A 61 -10.27 12.86 10.73
CA LEU A 61 -10.78 13.27 12.05
C LEU A 61 -9.97 14.40 12.69
N CYS A 62 -9.02 14.97 11.95
CA CYS A 62 -8.11 16.02 12.41
C CYS A 62 -8.00 17.13 11.37
N ASP A 63 -7.65 18.34 11.81
CA ASP A 63 -7.34 19.44 10.91
C ASP A 63 -5.86 19.45 10.49
N THR A 64 -5.53 20.29 9.51
CA THR A 64 -4.17 20.42 8.98
C THR A 64 -3.19 21.02 10.00
N GLY A 65 -3.67 21.79 10.98
CA GLY A 65 -2.84 22.34 12.04
C GLY A 65 -2.38 21.27 13.04
N GLU A 66 -3.29 20.36 13.42
CA GLU A 66 -2.97 19.21 14.26
C GLU A 66 -1.96 18.27 13.59
N LEU A 67 -2.14 18.01 12.29
CA LEU A 67 -1.21 17.20 11.51
C LEU A 67 0.19 17.83 11.46
N ALA A 68 0.27 19.13 11.19
CA ALA A 68 1.53 19.86 11.17
C ALA A 68 2.24 19.83 12.54
N ALA A 69 1.50 19.99 13.64
CA ALA A 69 2.04 19.92 14.99
C ALA A 69 2.61 18.53 15.34
N ARG A 70 2.09 17.47 14.71
CA ARG A 70 2.57 16.08 14.84
C ARG A 70 3.64 15.71 13.82
N GLY A 71 4.02 16.63 12.91
CA GLY A 71 4.96 16.35 11.83
C GLY A 71 4.44 15.34 10.81
N ILE A 72 3.12 15.30 10.59
CA ILE A 72 2.47 14.40 9.64
C ILE A 72 2.08 15.20 8.39
N GLU A 73 2.57 14.79 7.24
CA GLU A 73 2.17 15.41 5.97
C GLU A 73 0.78 14.91 5.52
N LEU A 74 0.08 15.71 4.72
CA LEU A 74 -1.19 15.33 4.10
C LEU A 74 -1.08 15.46 2.58
N HIS A 75 -1.35 14.37 1.86
CA HIS A 75 -1.26 14.33 0.40
C HIS A 75 -2.47 13.68 -0.25
N GLU A 76 -2.98 14.27 -1.33
CA GLU A 76 -3.88 13.55 -2.23
C GLU A 76 -3.12 12.50 -3.04
N SER A 77 -3.77 11.37 -3.30
CA SER A 77 -3.16 10.23 -3.98
C SER A 77 -4.06 9.68 -5.06
N ALA A 78 -3.45 9.37 -6.21
CA ALA A 78 -4.16 8.80 -7.35
C ALA A 78 -4.46 7.30 -7.19
N ARG A 79 -4.16 6.68 -6.04
CA ARG A 79 -4.48 5.28 -5.73
C ARG A 79 -5.97 5.05 -5.48
N GLY A 80 -6.42 3.81 -5.67
CA GLY A 80 -7.72 3.38 -5.15
C GLY A 80 -7.78 3.38 -3.62
N GLY A 81 -9.00 3.26 -3.10
CA GLY A 81 -9.27 3.28 -1.66
C GLY A 81 -9.43 4.69 -1.10
N ASP A 82 -9.55 4.74 0.21
CA ASP A 82 -9.92 5.91 1.01
C ASP A 82 -8.67 6.59 1.59
N VAL A 83 -8.75 7.14 2.80
CA VAL A 83 -7.63 7.59 3.62
C VAL A 83 -6.79 6.42 4.19
N THR A 84 -5.47 6.62 4.28
CA THR A 84 -4.57 5.74 5.05
C THR A 84 -3.39 6.54 5.60
N TYR A 85 -2.71 5.98 6.60
CA TYR A 85 -1.45 6.48 7.14
C TYR A 85 -0.25 5.62 6.68
N HIS A 86 0.88 6.28 6.46
CA HIS A 86 2.20 5.68 6.32
C HIS A 86 3.20 6.36 7.25
N GLY A 87 4.17 5.60 7.75
CA GLY A 87 5.21 6.12 8.62
C GLY A 87 6.26 5.08 8.98
N PRO A 88 7.22 5.43 9.84
CA PRO A 88 8.24 4.53 10.37
C PRO A 88 7.65 3.22 10.90
N GLY A 89 8.31 2.09 10.62
CA GLY A 89 7.85 0.77 11.06
C GLY A 89 6.73 0.15 10.20
N GLN A 90 6.31 0.84 9.13
CA GLN A 90 5.42 0.29 8.11
C GLN A 90 6.18 0.05 6.80
N ILE A 91 6.21 -1.21 6.34
CA ILE A 91 6.81 -1.53 5.04
C ILE A 91 5.80 -1.24 3.94
N VAL A 92 6.11 -0.26 3.13
CA VAL A 92 5.34 0.09 1.93
C VAL A 92 5.97 -0.60 0.73
N GLY A 93 5.15 -1.32 -0.03
CA GLY A 93 5.55 -2.01 -1.25
C GLY A 93 4.90 -1.38 -2.47
N TYR A 94 5.70 -1.04 -3.48
CA TYR A 94 5.23 -0.60 -4.79
C TYR A 94 5.65 -1.59 -5.89
N PRO A 95 4.82 -2.62 -6.16
CA PRO A 95 5.00 -3.45 -7.34
C PRO A 95 4.61 -2.65 -8.59
N VAL A 96 5.60 -2.35 -9.42
CA VAL A 96 5.46 -1.73 -10.74
C VAL A 96 5.57 -2.81 -11.81
N LEU A 97 4.41 -3.37 -12.15
CA LEU A 97 4.25 -4.54 -13.01
C LEU A 97 3.41 -4.18 -14.24
N ASP A 98 3.74 -4.79 -15.38
CA ASP A 98 2.95 -4.76 -16.60
C ASP A 98 1.90 -5.88 -16.60
N LEU A 99 0.65 -5.50 -16.38
CA LEU A 99 -0.51 -6.40 -16.41
C LEU A 99 -0.92 -6.79 -17.83
N ASN A 100 -0.39 -6.17 -18.89
CA ASN A 100 -0.60 -6.67 -20.26
C ASN A 100 -0.08 -8.10 -20.40
N ARG A 101 1.02 -8.43 -19.70
CA ARG A 101 1.63 -9.76 -19.66
C ARG A 101 0.87 -10.75 -18.78
N ARG A 102 -0.18 -10.29 -18.08
CA ARG A 102 -0.87 -11.02 -17.00
C ARG A 102 -2.38 -11.00 -17.15
N GLY A 103 -2.85 -10.97 -18.40
CA GLY A 103 -4.27 -11.09 -18.73
C GLY A 103 -5.11 -9.84 -18.43
N ARG A 104 -4.50 -8.70 -18.04
CA ARG A 104 -5.18 -7.43 -17.79
C ARG A 104 -6.32 -7.53 -16.76
N ASP A 105 -6.08 -8.28 -15.68
CA ASP A 105 -7.06 -8.47 -14.62
C ASP A 105 -6.59 -7.82 -13.31
N LEU A 106 -7.21 -6.68 -12.98
CA LEU A 106 -6.94 -5.94 -11.75
C LEU A 106 -7.40 -6.69 -10.50
N HIS A 107 -8.49 -7.46 -10.56
CA HIS A 107 -8.96 -8.23 -9.42
C HIS A 107 -8.00 -9.37 -9.13
N ALA A 108 -7.54 -10.10 -10.15
CA ALA A 108 -6.54 -11.14 -10.00
C ALA A 108 -5.22 -10.58 -9.43
N TYR A 109 -4.80 -9.39 -9.86
CA TYR A 109 -3.64 -8.69 -9.30
C TYR A 109 -3.80 -8.39 -7.81
N ILE A 110 -4.95 -7.82 -7.40
CA ILE A 110 -5.22 -7.53 -5.98
C ILE A 110 -5.23 -8.82 -5.16
N ARG A 111 -5.86 -9.90 -5.66
CA ARG A 111 -5.87 -11.20 -4.98
C ARG A 111 -4.46 -11.79 -4.83
N MET A 112 -3.60 -11.59 -5.82
CA MET A 112 -2.19 -11.98 -5.77
C MET A 112 -1.43 -11.19 -4.68
N LEU A 113 -1.64 -9.88 -4.57
CA LEU A 113 -1.02 -9.08 -3.51
C LEU A 113 -1.48 -9.53 -2.12
N GLU A 114 -2.79 -9.74 -1.94
CA GLU A 114 -3.32 -10.27 -0.69
C GLU A 114 -2.71 -11.64 -0.33
N GLU A 115 -2.56 -12.54 -1.31
CA GLU A 115 -1.96 -13.86 -1.09
C GLU A 115 -0.50 -13.74 -0.66
N THR A 116 0.25 -12.93 -1.39
CA THR A 116 1.67 -12.68 -1.12
C THR A 116 1.86 -12.16 0.30
N LEU A 117 1.02 -11.21 0.72
CA LEU A 117 1.06 -10.65 2.07
C LEU A 117 0.64 -11.66 3.14
N ILE A 118 -0.42 -12.45 2.90
CA ILE A 118 -0.84 -13.52 3.81
C ILE A 118 0.30 -14.52 4.02
N GLN A 119 0.92 -15.00 2.95
CA GLN A 119 2.04 -15.94 3.03
C GLN A 119 3.24 -15.32 3.74
N THR A 120 3.52 -14.04 3.48
CA THR A 120 4.61 -13.30 4.13
C THR A 120 4.42 -13.26 5.64
N VAL A 121 3.25 -12.83 6.13
CA VAL A 121 3.01 -12.74 7.58
C VAL A 121 2.83 -14.13 8.23
N GLN A 122 2.35 -15.11 7.48
CA GLN A 122 2.29 -16.50 7.95
C GLN A 122 3.67 -17.09 8.16
N ALA A 123 4.66 -16.75 7.32
CA ALA A 123 6.05 -17.14 7.54
C ALA A 123 6.65 -16.53 8.84
N LEU A 124 6.07 -15.44 9.32
CA LEU A 124 6.38 -14.82 10.62
C LEU A 124 5.54 -15.39 11.78
N GLY A 125 4.75 -16.44 11.55
CA GLY A 125 3.90 -17.07 12.55
C GLY A 125 2.56 -16.36 12.79
N ILE A 126 2.19 -15.38 11.96
CA ILE A 126 0.94 -14.63 12.09
C ILE A 126 -0.11 -15.22 11.15
N LYS A 127 -1.21 -15.73 11.70
CA LYS A 127 -2.36 -16.16 10.90
C LYS A 127 -3.07 -14.93 10.33
N ALA A 128 -3.18 -14.86 9.01
CA ALA A 128 -3.89 -13.79 8.31
C ALA A 128 -4.90 -14.31 7.29
N ILE A 129 -5.92 -13.51 7.01
CA ILE A 129 -7.06 -13.83 6.15
C ILE A 129 -7.44 -12.64 5.26
N ARG A 130 -8.19 -12.94 4.20
CA ARG A 130 -8.98 -11.94 3.45
C ARG A 130 -10.33 -11.73 4.14
N ARG A 131 -10.92 -10.55 3.99
CA ARG A 131 -12.32 -10.30 4.38
C ARG A 131 -13.15 -10.01 3.14
N SER A 132 -14.32 -10.66 3.04
CA SER A 132 -15.22 -10.45 1.91
C SER A 132 -15.65 -8.98 1.84
N GLY A 133 -15.60 -8.38 0.64
CA GLY A 133 -15.94 -6.97 0.42
C GLY A 133 -14.90 -5.96 0.93
N MET A 134 -13.79 -6.40 1.54
CA MET A 134 -12.77 -5.51 2.11
C MET A 134 -11.39 -5.85 1.57
N THR A 135 -10.83 -4.94 0.78
CA THR A 135 -9.47 -5.06 0.23
C THR A 135 -8.43 -4.95 1.34
N GLY A 136 -7.45 -5.84 1.31
CA GLY A 136 -6.34 -5.88 2.28
C GLY A 136 -6.28 -7.19 3.06
N VAL A 137 -5.34 -7.25 4.00
CA VAL A 137 -5.06 -8.46 4.77
C VAL A 137 -5.32 -8.21 6.25
N TRP A 138 -5.91 -9.21 6.90
CA TRP A 138 -6.49 -9.09 8.23
C TRP A 138 -6.02 -10.21 9.15
N VAL A 139 -5.71 -9.86 10.40
CA VAL A 139 -5.62 -10.83 11.49
C VAL A 139 -7.06 -11.12 11.96
N PRO A 140 -7.48 -12.40 12.05
CA PRO A 140 -8.81 -12.75 12.53
C PRO A 140 -9.02 -12.31 13.98
N ALA A 141 -10.28 -12.20 14.39
CA ALA A 141 -10.60 -11.98 15.80
C ALA A 141 -10.04 -13.14 16.66
N ASP A 142 -9.53 -12.79 17.83
CA ASP A 142 -8.89 -13.69 18.78
C ASP A 142 -9.10 -13.18 20.22
N GLY A 143 -8.51 -13.85 21.19
CA GLY A 143 -8.61 -13.45 22.60
C GLY A 143 -8.03 -12.05 22.91
N LYS A 144 -7.40 -11.38 21.93
CA LYS A 144 -6.86 -10.03 22.05
C LYS A 144 -7.80 -8.96 21.47
N GLY A 145 -8.86 -9.34 20.78
CA GLY A 145 -9.86 -8.39 20.28
C GLY A 145 -10.46 -8.75 18.91
N PRO A 146 -11.15 -7.79 18.27
CA PRO A 146 -11.79 -7.99 16.98
C PRO A 146 -10.76 -8.22 15.86
N SER A 147 -11.23 -8.51 14.65
CA SER A 147 -10.35 -8.60 13.48
C SER A 147 -9.68 -7.26 13.21
N ARG A 148 -8.38 -7.30 12.88
CA ARG A 148 -7.52 -6.12 12.71
C ARG A 148 -6.82 -6.16 11.37
N LYS A 149 -6.78 -5.04 10.64
CA LYS A 149 -6.08 -4.94 9.35
C LYS A 149 -4.58 -4.88 9.60
N ILE A 150 -3.82 -5.82 9.02
CA ILE A 150 -2.36 -5.86 9.11
C ILE A 150 -1.69 -5.29 7.87
N ALA A 151 -2.35 -5.35 6.71
CA ALA A 151 -1.88 -4.67 5.52
C ALA A 151 -3.02 -4.01 4.73
N ALA A 152 -2.80 -2.75 4.36
CA ALA A 152 -3.65 -2.03 3.42
C ALA A 152 -3.14 -2.27 1.99
N ILE A 153 -4.07 -2.28 1.02
CA ILE A 153 -3.74 -2.38 -0.41
C ILE A 153 -4.51 -1.28 -1.14
N GLY A 154 -3.78 -0.44 -1.86
CA GLY A 154 -4.31 0.63 -2.67
C GLY A 154 -3.42 0.82 -3.87
N VAL A 155 -3.94 0.49 -5.06
CA VAL A 155 -3.18 0.46 -6.31
C VAL A 155 -3.73 1.49 -7.29
N ARG A 156 -2.90 1.93 -8.21
CA ARG A 156 -3.30 2.63 -9.43
C ARG A 156 -2.80 1.82 -10.61
N VAL A 157 -3.54 1.85 -11.71
CA VAL A 157 -3.12 1.25 -12.98
C VAL A 157 -3.25 2.29 -14.08
N GLN A 158 -2.20 2.47 -14.87
CA GLN A 158 -2.19 3.33 -16.05
C GLN A 158 -1.54 2.59 -17.21
N ARG A 159 -2.23 2.51 -18.36
CA ARG A 159 -1.79 1.72 -19.53
C ARG A 159 -1.41 0.27 -19.17
N TRP A 160 -2.13 -0.30 -18.20
CA TRP A 160 -1.89 -1.62 -17.61
C TRP A 160 -0.58 -1.80 -16.85
N VAL A 161 0.16 -0.73 -16.56
CA VAL A 161 1.29 -0.75 -15.61
C VAL A 161 0.82 -0.27 -14.24
N THR A 162 1.18 -1.00 -13.19
CA THR A 162 0.76 -0.73 -11.81
C THR A 162 1.66 0.32 -11.13
N SER A 163 1.07 1.08 -10.21
CA SER A 163 1.77 1.89 -9.22
C SER A 163 1.00 1.88 -7.90
N HIS A 164 1.57 2.48 -6.87
CA HIS A 164 1.25 2.24 -5.46
C HIS A 164 1.30 0.73 -5.18
N GLY A 165 0.55 0.22 -4.21
CA GLY A 165 0.70 -1.18 -3.83
C GLY A 165 0.10 -1.47 -2.48
N PHE A 166 0.95 -1.85 -1.54
CA PHE A 166 0.54 -2.25 -0.21
C PHE A 166 1.32 -1.51 0.87
N ALA A 167 0.77 -1.53 2.08
CA ALA A 167 1.40 -1.03 3.29
C ALA A 167 1.20 -2.07 4.40
N LEU A 168 2.28 -2.72 4.82
CA LEU A 168 2.31 -3.77 5.84
C LEU A 168 2.79 -3.19 7.18
N ASN A 169 1.95 -3.27 8.19
CA ASN A 169 2.26 -2.80 9.54
C ASN A 169 3.14 -3.82 10.26
N LEU A 170 4.38 -3.44 10.61
CA LEU A 170 5.28 -4.26 11.43
C LEU A 170 5.41 -3.70 12.84
N ASP A 171 5.90 -2.46 12.96
CA ASP A 171 6.14 -1.74 14.22
C ASP A 171 5.74 -0.27 14.07
N VAL A 172 4.62 -0.04 13.39
CA VAL A 172 4.08 1.30 13.17
C VAL A 172 3.32 1.78 14.39
N ASP A 173 3.43 3.07 14.71
CA ASP A 173 2.57 3.67 15.74
C ASP A 173 1.11 3.68 15.29
N LEU A 174 0.32 2.79 15.88
CA LEU A 174 -1.10 2.63 15.57
C LEU A 174 -1.96 3.76 16.14
N GLU A 175 -1.48 4.58 17.07
CA GLU A 175 -2.25 5.73 17.59
C GLU A 175 -2.53 6.76 16.49
N THR A 176 -1.65 6.85 15.49
CA THR A 176 -1.87 7.75 14.35
C THR A 176 -3.06 7.33 13.48
N PHE A 177 -3.43 6.04 13.47
CA PHE A 177 -4.65 5.59 12.79
C PHE A 177 -5.94 6.09 13.46
N ARG A 178 -5.88 6.64 14.68
CA ARG A 178 -7.04 7.25 15.36
C ARG A 178 -7.42 8.61 14.78
N LEU A 179 -6.53 9.22 13.99
CA LEU A 179 -6.78 10.46 13.26
C LEU A 179 -7.61 10.24 11.99
N ILE A 180 -7.85 8.98 11.61
CA ILE A 180 -8.52 8.63 10.36
C ILE A 180 -9.57 7.53 10.60
N VAL A 181 -10.57 7.48 9.73
CA VAL A 181 -11.50 6.35 9.62
C VAL A 181 -11.09 5.52 8.39
N PRO A 182 -10.23 4.50 8.53
CA PRO A 182 -9.78 3.73 7.38
C PRO A 182 -10.94 2.92 6.79
N CYS A 183 -10.92 2.73 5.48
CA CYS A 183 -11.96 1.96 4.78
C CYS A 183 -11.97 0.49 5.25
N GLY A 184 -13.05 0.10 5.94
CA GLY A 184 -13.34 -1.27 6.39
C GLY A 184 -12.68 -1.67 7.70
#